data_AF-R7R194-F1
#
_entry.id   AF-R7R194-F1
#
_cell.length_a   1.000
_cell.length_b   1.000
_cell.length_c   1.000
_cell.angle_alpha   90.00
_cell.angle_beta   90.00
_cell.angle_gamma   90.00
#
_symmetry.space_group_name_H-M   'P 1'
#
loop_
_entity.id
_entity.type
_entity.pdbx_description
1 polymer ?
#
loop_
_entity_poly.entity_id
_entity_poly.type
_entity_poly.pdbx_seq_one_letter_code
_entity_poly.pdbx_strand_id
1 'polypeptide(L)' 'MVKKGYVYLEMVPGSKNRKIICLTEEGRKFGEKVIYPLVFAEQKAFERIPLEEKAAIISGLDKFICYFKEEIDNKEQ' A
#
# COMPACT_ATOMS: atom_id res chain seq x y z
N MET A 1 -8.11 13.98 2.41
CA MET A 1 -6.69 14.27 2.16
C MET A 1 -6.48 15.55 1.35
N VAL A 2 -7.23 15.80 0.27
CA VAL A 2 -7.15 17.06 -0.51
C VAL A 2 -7.40 18.31 0.35
N LYS A 3 -8.50 18.34 1.13
CA LYS A 3 -8.81 19.45 2.06
C LYS A 3 -7.76 19.66 3.16
N LYS A 4 -6.94 18.64 3.45
CA LYS A 4 -5.86 18.70 4.45
C LYS A 4 -4.52 19.11 3.82
N GLY A 5 -4.48 19.34 2.51
CA GLY A 5 -3.27 19.75 1.78
C GLY A 5 -2.25 18.62 1.54
N TYR A 6 -2.58 17.37 1.83
CA TYR A 6 -1.64 16.23 1.69
C TYR A 6 -1.60 15.62 0.29
N VAL A 7 -2.67 15.81 -0.49
CA VAL A 7 -2.74 15.32 -1.86
C VAL A 7 -3.37 16.37 -2.76
N TYR A 8 -2.95 16.42 -4.00
CA TYR A 8 -3.60 17.18 -5.06
C TYR A 8 -4.07 16.24 -6.17
N LEU A 9 -5.02 16.71 -6.97
CA LEU A 9 -5.58 15.94 -8.07
C LEU A 9 -5.12 16.54 -9.39
N GLU A 10 -4.42 15.75 -10.18
CA GLU A 10 -4.02 16.12 -11.53
C GLU A 10 -4.97 15.48 -12.54
N MET A 11 -5.31 16.20 -13.61
CA MET A 11 -6.18 15.64 -14.65
C MET A 11 -5.36 14.73 -15.57
N VAL A 12 -5.93 13.58 -15.93
CA VAL A 12 -5.33 12.72 -16.95
C VAL A 12 -5.47 13.41 -18.31
N PRO A 13 -4.38 13.58 -19.09
CA PRO A 13 -4.47 14.09 -20.46
C PRO A 13 -5.48 13.28 -21.27
N GLY A 14 -6.47 13.94 -21.88
CA GLY A 14 -7.50 13.29 -22.68
C GLY A 14 -8.72 12.75 -21.91
N SER A 15 -8.83 12.95 -20.60
CA SER A 15 -10.04 12.59 -19.85
C SER A 15 -10.34 13.57 -18.71
N LYS A 16 -11.49 14.23 -18.78
CA LYS A 16 -11.95 15.16 -17.72
C LYS A 16 -12.41 14.44 -16.44
N ASN A 17 -12.76 13.16 -16.54
CA ASN A 17 -13.29 12.38 -15.42
C ASN A 17 -12.22 11.54 -14.71
N ARG A 18 -11.07 11.30 -15.34
CA ARG A 18 -9.96 10.57 -14.71
C ARG A 18 -9.00 11.54 -14.04
N LYS A 19 -8.69 11.27 -12.78
CA LYS A 19 -7.78 12.08 -11.96
C LYS A 19 -6.66 11.21 -11.42
N ILE A 20 -5.45 11.75 -11.42
CA ILE A 20 -4.28 11.19 -10.75
C ILE A 20 -4.23 11.81 -9.36
N ILE A 21 -4.11 10.96 -8.34
CA ILE A 21 -3.91 11.41 -6.96
C ILE A 21 -2.42 11.54 -6.73
N CYS A 22 -1.94 12.76 -6.53
CA CYS A 22 -0.53 13.05 -6.30
C CYS A 22 -0.32 13.52 -4.85
N LEU A 23 0.75 13.08 -4.21
CA LEU A 23 1.14 13.57 -2.89
C LEU A 23 1.77 14.95 -2.99
N THR A 24 1.42 15.84 -2.07
CA THR A 24 2.19 17.08 -1.84
C THR A 24 3.42 16.77 -0.99
N GLU A 25 4.36 17.71 -0.90
CA GLU A 25 5.51 17.59 -0.02
C GLU A 25 5.10 17.42 1.45
N GLU A 26 4.06 18.15 1.90
CA GLU A 26 3.51 17.99 3.25
C GLU A 26 2.81 16.64 3.44
N GLY A 27 2.17 16.12 2.38
CA GLY A 27 1.63 14.77 2.39
C GLY A 27 2.70 13.69 2.48
N ARG A 28 3.84 13.88 1.79
CA ARG A 28 5.02 13.01 1.88
C ARG A 28 5.57 13.01 3.30
N LYS A 29 5.87 14.18 3.86
CA LYS A 29 6.39 14.31 5.25
C LYS A 29 5.44 13.74 6.28
N PHE A 30 4.14 13.95 6.12
CA PHE A 30 3.12 13.35 6.99
C PHE A 30 3.13 11.82 6.86
N GLY A 31 3.16 11.31 5.63
CA GLY A 31 3.29 9.89 5.34
C GLY A 31 4.53 9.31 5.99
N GLU A 32 5.70 9.90 5.80
CA GLU A 32 6.95 9.48 6.43
C GLU A 32 6.84 9.49 7.95
N LYS A 33 6.36 10.57 8.57
CA LYS A 33 6.22 10.65 10.03
C LYS A 33 5.33 9.56 10.62
N VAL A 34 4.26 9.18 9.95
CA VAL A 34 3.27 8.22 10.46
C VAL A 34 3.61 6.78 10.05
N ILE A 35 4.02 6.58 8.81
CA ILE A 35 4.28 5.26 8.22
C ILE A 35 5.68 4.76 8.60
N TYR A 36 6.69 5.63 8.69
CA TYR A 36 8.06 5.20 8.98
C TYR A 36 8.19 4.47 10.32
N PRO A 37 7.61 4.93 11.45
CA PRO A 37 7.68 4.19 12.71
C PRO A 37 7.00 2.81 12.61
N LEU A 38 5.90 2.72 11.85
CA LEU A 38 5.17 1.47 11.65
C LEU A 38 5.97 0.48 10.81
N VAL A 39 6.51 0.92 9.67
CA VAL A 39 7.37 0.12 8.80
C VAL A 39 8.63 -0.33 9.53
N PHE A 40 9.23 0.56 10.33
CA PHE A 40 10.38 0.21 11.15
C PHE A 40 10.03 -0.86 12.20
N ALA A 41 8.89 -0.72 12.88
CA ALA A 41 8.42 -1.70 13.86
C ALA A 41 8.12 -3.05 13.20
N GLU A 42 7.46 -3.05 12.05
CA GLU A 42 7.18 -4.24 11.24
C GLU A 42 8.47 -4.94 10.81
N GLN A 43 9.42 -4.19 10.24
CA GLN A 43 10.72 -4.73 9.83
C GLN A 43 11.46 -5.33 11.03
N LYS A 44 11.48 -4.65 12.18
CA LYS A 44 12.12 -5.16 13.40
C LYS A 44 11.46 -6.41 13.95
N ALA A 45 10.14 -6.51 13.86
CA ALA A 45 9.42 -7.72 14.25
C ALA A 45 9.73 -8.86 13.30
N PHE A 46 9.68 -8.61 11.99
CA PHE A 46 9.96 -9.60 10.96
C PHE A 46 11.41 -10.08 11.02
N GLU A 47 12.38 -9.20 11.25
CA GLU A 47 13.81 -9.53 11.40
C GLU A 47 14.07 -10.63 12.44
N ARG A 48 13.28 -10.68 13.53
CA ARG A 48 13.42 -11.67 14.61
C ARG A 48 13.02 -13.09 14.21
N ILE A 49 12.28 -13.26 13.11
CA ILE A 49 11.80 -14.56 12.64
C ILE A 49 12.97 -15.28 11.92
N PRO A 50 13.18 -16.60 12.13
CA PRO A 50 14.16 -17.38 11.38
C PRO A 50 13.93 -17.32 9.85
N LEU A 51 15.00 -17.46 9.07
CA LEU A 51 14.93 -17.33 7.60
C LEU A 51 14.00 -18.37 6.95
N GLU A 52 14.00 -19.59 7.46
CA GLU A 52 13.16 -20.69 6.95
C GLU A 52 11.66 -20.40 7.16
N GLU A 53 11.31 -19.89 8.35
CA GLU A 53 9.94 -19.47 8.67
C GLU A 53 9.51 -18.25 7.85
N LYS A 54 10.40 -17.27 7.63
CA LYS A 54 10.15 -16.12 6.75
C LYS A 54 9.78 -16.57 5.34
N ALA A 55 10.52 -17.52 4.77
CA ALA A 55 10.24 -18.05 3.43
C ALA A 55 8.87 -18.74 3.36
N ALA A 56 8.51 -19.51 4.39
CA ALA A 56 7.19 -20.14 4.49
C ALA A 56 6.05 -19.12 4.61
N ILE A 57 6.23 -18.07 5.43
CA ILE A 57 5.27 -16.97 5.58
C ILE A 57 5.05 -16.25 4.26
N ILE A 58 6.14 -15.86 3.57
CA ILE A 58 6.06 -15.18 2.27
C ILE A 58 5.32 -16.05 1.25
N SER A 59 5.68 -17.33 1.14
CA SER A 59 5.01 -18.25 0.21
C SER A 59 3.52 -18.44 0.55
N GLY A 60 3.17 -18.52 1.83
CA GLY A 60 1.79 -18.63 2.28
C GLY A 60 0.96 -17.38 1.98
N LEU A 61 1.51 -16.20 2.28
CA LEU A 61 0.89 -14.91 1.98
C LEU A 61 0.67 -14.72 0.48
N ASP A 62 1.65 -15.09 -0.35
CA ASP A 62 1.55 -14.95 -1.80
C ASP A 62 0.40 -15.81 -2.36
N LYS A 63 0.30 -17.07 -1.93
CA LYS A 63 -0.82 -17.96 -2.27
C LYS A 63 -2.16 -17.39 -1.80
N PHE A 64 -2.22 -16.89 -0.57
CA PHE A 64 -3.43 -16.27 -0.02
C PHE A 64 -3.86 -15.06 -0.86
N ILE A 65 -2.93 -14.17 -1.23
CA ILE A 65 -3.23 -12.99 -2.05
C ILE A 65 -3.75 -13.40 -3.43
N CYS A 66 -3.17 -14.43 -4.05
CA CYS A 66 -3.64 -14.95 -5.34
C CYS A 66 -5.09 -15.46 -5.24
N TYR A 67 -5.37 -16.37 -4.31
CA TYR A 67 -6.72 -16.90 -4.13
C TYR A 67 -7.71 -15.82 -3.71
N PHE A 68 -7.29 -14.89 -2.86
CA PHE A 68 -8.14 -13.79 -2.42
C PHE A 68 -8.54 -12.86 -3.57
N LYS A 69 -7.61 -12.59 -4.50
CA LYS A 69 -7.93 -11.82 -5.73
C LYS A 69 -8.91 -12.56 -6.63
N GLU A 70 -8.67 -13.86 -6.85
CA GLU A 70 -9.60 -14.70 -7.62
C GLU A 70 -11.02 -14.63 -7.04
N GLU A 71 -11.15 -14.73 -5.71
CA GLU A 71 -12.45 -14.62 -5.03
C GLU A 71 -13.07 -13.22 -5.06
N ILE A 72 -12.27 -12.15 -5.14
CA ILE A 72 -12.79 -10.79 -5.33
C ILE A 72 -13.30 -10.62 -6.76
N ASP A 73 -12.51 -11.04 -7.74
CA ASP A 73 -12.83 -10.87 -9.15
C ASP A 73 -14.02 -11.77 -9.56
N ASN A 74 -14.15 -12.95 -8.94
CA ASN A 74 -15.28 -13.87 -9.15
C ASN A 74 -16.60 -13.36 -8.54
N LYS A 75 -16.57 -12.37 -7.62
CA LYS A 75 -17.80 -11.78 -7.04
C LYS A 75 -18.50 -10.77 -7.96
N GLU A 76 -17.98 -10.53 -9.17
CA GLU A 76 -18.61 -9.68 -10.18
C GLU A 76 -19.38 -10.45 -11.28
N GLN A 77 -19.64 -11.76 -11.11
CA GLN A 77 -20.53 -12.56 -11.99
C GLN A 77 -21.88 -12.90 -11.37
#